data_AF-A0A0H5Q435-F1
#
_entry.id   AF-A0A0H5Q435-F1
#
_cell.length_a   1.000
_cell.length_b   1.000
_cell.length_c   1.000
_cell.angle_alpha   90.00
_cell.angle_beta   90.00
_cell.angle_gamma   90.00
#
_symmetry.space_group_name_H-M   'P 1'
#
loop_
_entity.id
_entity.type
_entity.pdbx_description
1 polymer ?
#
loop_
_entity_poly.entity_id
_entity_poly.type
_entity_poly.pdbx_seq_one_letter_code
_entity_poly.pdbx_strand_id
1 'polypeptide(L)'
;MEDKKSLMKEKIEILNRASKAYYQDAEEMMSNFEYDKLYDELVALEAETGMILAGSPTQHVGYEVLSDLPKERHPERMLSLDKTKDRQALAEWLGTQKGLLSWKLDGLTIVLTYEDGKLAKALTRGNGDVGEVITSNARVFANVPVEIPYKGRLVLRGEAVIRYSDFEKINAAIGDADAKYKNPRNLCSGSVRQLNNRITAERRLCYVGMTRAKETLILTSAAMRTLYGRTDYTRESQFLREVDKRLLEGDAIFERRPRDTGLGVSTGSIDGYAAKESPKPYDALRYAKAATRANVSAAAGGEDFAIGDRVRHAKFGEGLIIDQDDKTMTVIFDAAGQKKMAKGIAPLKKI
;
A
#
# COMPACT_ATOMS: atom_id res chain seq x y z
N MET A 1 -2.22 -49.71 4.88
CA MET A 1 -1.55 -48.55 5.52
C MET A 1 -0.24 -48.19 4.84
N GLU A 2 0.62 -49.16 4.54
CA GLU A 2 1.93 -48.92 3.90
C GLU A 2 1.81 -48.31 2.49
N ASP A 3 0.83 -48.77 1.72
CA ASP A 3 0.50 -48.26 0.38
C ASP A 3 0.09 -46.77 0.38
N LYS A 4 -0.84 -46.39 1.28
CA LYS A 4 -1.30 -44.99 1.43
C LYS A 4 -0.18 -44.05 1.88
N LYS A 5 0.72 -44.50 2.73
CA LYS A 5 1.89 -43.72 3.16
C LYS A 5 2.86 -43.48 2.00
N SER A 6 3.03 -44.45 1.10
CA SER A 6 3.83 -44.29 -0.11
C SER A 6 3.19 -43.29 -1.07
N LEU A 7 1.88 -43.40 -1.27
CA LEU A 7 1.10 -42.48 -2.10
C LEU A 7 1.17 -41.02 -1.61
N MET A 8 1.09 -40.82 -0.28
CA MET A 8 1.27 -39.50 0.32
C MET A 8 2.66 -38.93 0.05
N LYS A 9 3.73 -39.73 0.18
CA LYS A 9 5.10 -39.28 -0.12
C LYS A 9 5.25 -38.83 -1.56
N GLU A 10 4.71 -39.58 -2.51
CA GLU A 10 4.77 -39.25 -3.94
C GLU A 10 4.06 -37.93 -4.24
N LYS A 11 2.84 -37.76 -3.72
CA LYS A 11 2.07 -36.51 -3.89
C LYS A 11 2.78 -35.32 -3.26
N ILE A 12 3.34 -35.48 -2.06
CA ILE A 12 4.12 -34.43 -1.38
C ILE A 12 5.33 -34.01 -2.24
N GLU A 13 6.05 -34.98 -2.82
CA GLU A 13 7.22 -34.69 -3.64
C GLU A 13 6.85 -33.93 -4.92
N ILE A 14 5.77 -34.33 -5.59
CA ILE A 14 5.24 -33.67 -6.79
C ILE A 14 4.81 -32.23 -6.48
N LEU A 15 4.01 -32.03 -5.43
CA LEU A 15 3.51 -30.71 -5.04
C LEU A 15 4.65 -29.76 -4.64
N ASN A 16 5.61 -30.24 -3.85
CA ASN A 16 6.77 -29.43 -3.45
C ASN A 16 7.66 -29.08 -4.64
N ARG A 17 7.84 -29.99 -5.59
CA ARG A 17 8.64 -29.76 -6.81
C ARG A 17 7.96 -28.74 -7.73
N ALA A 18 6.64 -28.87 -7.94
CA ALA A 18 5.85 -27.91 -8.71
C ALA A 18 5.85 -26.52 -8.06
N SER A 19 5.68 -26.46 -6.73
CA SER A 19 5.78 -25.21 -5.97
C SER A 19 7.15 -24.55 -6.14
N LYS A 20 8.25 -25.33 -6.03
CA LYS A 20 9.61 -24.82 -6.20
C LYS A 20 9.87 -24.31 -7.63
N ALA A 21 9.47 -25.06 -8.66
CA ALA A 21 9.63 -24.67 -10.06
C ALA A 21 8.88 -23.36 -10.40
N TYR A 22 7.66 -23.21 -9.87
CA TYR A 22 6.88 -21.99 -10.00
C TYR A 22 7.58 -20.76 -9.39
N TYR A 23 8.21 -20.91 -8.22
CA TYR A 23 8.84 -19.79 -7.50
C TYR A 23 10.27 -19.46 -7.93
N GLN A 24 11.05 -20.44 -8.44
CA GLN A 24 12.48 -20.26 -8.74
C GLN A 24 12.80 -20.20 -10.23
N ASP A 25 12.11 -21.00 -11.05
CA ASP A 25 12.55 -21.28 -12.43
C ASP A 25 11.59 -20.73 -13.51
N ALA A 26 10.43 -20.16 -13.10
CA ALA A 26 9.39 -19.64 -14.00
C ALA A 26 8.88 -20.66 -15.05
N GLU A 27 9.06 -21.96 -14.77
CA GLU A 27 8.48 -23.05 -15.56
C GLU A 27 7.22 -23.58 -14.87
N GLU A 28 6.09 -23.58 -15.59
CA GLU A 28 4.85 -24.22 -15.14
C GLU A 28 4.96 -25.74 -15.32
N MET A 29 5.26 -26.45 -14.22
CA MET A 29 5.36 -27.91 -14.21
C MET A 29 4.00 -28.62 -14.31
N MET A 30 2.93 -27.94 -13.90
CA MET A 30 1.54 -28.38 -14.00
C MET A 30 0.60 -27.17 -13.95
N SER A 31 -0.62 -27.32 -14.45
CA SER A 31 -1.63 -26.27 -14.34
C SER A 31 -2.13 -26.10 -12.90
N ASN A 32 -2.64 -24.92 -12.56
CA ASN A 32 -3.24 -24.67 -11.23
C ASN A 32 -4.35 -25.67 -10.88
N PHE A 33 -5.14 -26.10 -11.86
CA PHE A 33 -6.21 -27.08 -11.65
C PHE A 33 -5.66 -28.45 -11.22
N GLU A 34 -4.56 -28.89 -11.82
CA GLU A 34 -3.92 -30.16 -11.49
C GLU A 34 -3.22 -30.11 -10.13
N TYR A 35 -2.60 -28.98 -9.81
CA TYR A 35 -2.00 -28.73 -8.51
C TYR A 35 -3.06 -28.81 -7.40
N ASP A 36 -4.16 -28.07 -7.56
CA ASP A 36 -5.22 -28.00 -6.55
C ASP A 36 -5.89 -29.37 -6.36
N LYS A 37 -6.13 -30.12 -7.45
CA LYS A 37 -6.63 -31.50 -7.37
C LYS A 37 -5.69 -32.42 -6.60
N LEU A 38 -4.38 -32.37 -6.88
CA LEU A 38 -3.38 -33.19 -6.17
C LEU A 38 -3.26 -32.82 -4.69
N TYR A 39 -3.43 -31.53 -4.38
CA TYR A 39 -3.43 -31.02 -3.01
C TYR A 39 -4.66 -31.53 -2.24
N ASP A 40 -5.86 -31.45 -2.82
CA ASP A 40 -7.09 -31.94 -2.19
C ASP A 40 -7.06 -33.45 -1.96
N GLU A 41 -6.50 -34.22 -2.90
CA GLU A 41 -6.28 -35.66 -2.74
C GLU A 41 -5.30 -35.96 -1.60
N LEU A 42 -4.25 -35.15 -1.42
CA LEU A 42 -3.31 -35.29 -0.30
C LEU A 42 -4.00 -34.97 1.04
N VAL A 43 -4.81 -33.91 1.11
CA VAL A 43 -5.59 -33.56 2.31
C VAL A 43 -6.55 -34.67 2.70
N ALA A 44 -7.25 -35.26 1.72
CA ALA A 44 -8.15 -36.39 1.96
C ALA A 44 -7.41 -37.63 2.49
N LEU A 45 -6.22 -37.93 1.95
CA LEU A 45 -5.38 -39.03 2.39
C LEU A 45 -4.82 -38.81 3.81
N GLU A 46 -4.44 -37.58 4.15
CA GLU A 46 -4.01 -37.21 5.51
C GLU A 46 -5.14 -37.34 6.53
N ALA A 47 -6.36 -36.91 6.17
CA ALA A 47 -7.55 -37.05 7.00
C ALA A 47 -7.94 -38.53 7.19
N GLU A 48 -7.88 -39.34 6.14
CA GLU A 48 -8.24 -40.76 6.20
C GLU A 48 -7.22 -41.58 7.01
N THR A 49 -5.93 -41.24 6.92
CA THR A 49 -4.87 -41.97 7.62
C THR A 49 -4.63 -41.44 9.04
N GLY A 50 -5.10 -40.24 9.36
CA GLY A 50 -4.83 -39.56 10.63
C GLY A 50 -3.35 -39.22 10.84
N MET A 51 -2.54 -39.27 9.77
CA MET A 51 -1.11 -39.05 9.79
C MET A 51 -0.77 -37.92 8.84
N ILE A 52 0.18 -37.07 9.23
CA ILE A 52 0.72 -36.05 8.35
C ILE A 52 2.23 -36.22 8.29
N LEU A 53 2.76 -36.33 7.07
CA LEU A 53 4.19 -36.59 6.86
C LEU A 53 5.00 -35.29 6.91
N ALA A 54 6.21 -35.37 7.46
CA ALA A 54 7.12 -34.23 7.52
C ALA A 54 7.45 -33.72 6.10
N GLY A 55 7.36 -32.41 5.90
CA GLY A 55 7.54 -31.78 4.59
C GLY A 55 6.29 -31.79 3.70
N SER A 56 5.13 -32.21 4.23
CA SER A 56 3.86 -32.08 3.50
C SER A 56 3.55 -30.59 3.24
N PRO A 57 3.14 -30.21 2.01
CA PRO A 57 2.69 -28.86 1.72
C PRO A 57 1.42 -28.49 2.51
N THR A 58 0.69 -29.46 3.07
CA THR A 58 -0.46 -29.21 3.96
C THR A 58 -0.03 -28.80 5.38
N GLN A 59 1.20 -29.15 5.79
CA GLN A 59 1.84 -28.66 7.02
C GLN A 59 2.45 -27.28 6.80
N HIS A 60 2.92 -27.04 5.57
CA HIS A 60 3.37 -25.73 5.17
C HIS A 60 2.18 -24.82 4.85
N VAL A 61 1.81 -24.07 5.89
CA VAL A 61 1.22 -22.73 5.84
C VAL A 61 -0.31 -22.71 5.88
N GLY A 62 -0.86 -21.82 6.72
CA GLY A 62 -2.28 -21.64 6.99
C GLY A 62 -3.05 -21.06 5.81
N TYR A 63 -3.03 -21.78 4.68
CA TYR A 63 -3.81 -21.50 3.50
C TYR A 63 -5.07 -22.39 3.48
N GLU A 64 -6.20 -21.80 3.16
CA GLU A 64 -7.53 -22.39 3.24
C GLU A 64 -8.33 -21.99 1.99
N VAL A 65 -9.11 -22.93 1.47
CA VAL A 65 -10.00 -22.76 0.33
C VAL A 65 -11.44 -22.86 0.83
N LEU A 66 -12.23 -21.80 0.62
CA LEU A 66 -13.63 -21.72 1.02
C LEU A 66 -14.56 -21.91 -0.20
N SER A 67 -15.75 -22.47 0.01
CA SER A 67 -16.80 -22.49 -1.02
C SER A 67 -17.40 -21.10 -1.28
N ASP A 68 -17.51 -20.30 -0.22
CA ASP A 68 -18.10 -18.98 -0.20
C ASP A 68 -17.62 -18.20 1.03
N LEU A 69 -17.82 -16.88 1.02
CA LEU A 69 -17.54 -16.03 2.17
C LEU A 69 -18.84 -15.82 2.95
N PRO A 70 -18.99 -16.41 4.15
CA PRO A 70 -20.23 -16.29 4.90
C PRO A 70 -20.43 -14.84 5.33
N LYS A 71 -21.70 -14.42 5.42
CA LYS A 71 -22.06 -13.06 5.82
C LYS A 71 -22.40 -13.01 7.30
N GLU A 72 -21.92 -11.97 7.97
CA GLU A 72 -22.18 -11.78 9.39
C GLU A 72 -22.44 -10.30 9.70
N ARG A 73 -23.34 -10.08 10.67
CA ARG A 73 -23.71 -8.75 11.14
C ARG A 73 -22.61 -8.16 12.02
N HIS A 74 -22.27 -6.89 11.78
CA HIS A 74 -21.36 -6.15 12.64
C HIS A 74 -22.02 -5.86 14.00
N PRO A 75 -21.26 -5.86 15.11
CA PRO A 75 -21.80 -5.54 16.43
C PRO A 75 -22.37 -4.11 16.48
N GLU A 76 -21.84 -3.21 15.64
CA GLU A 76 -22.33 -1.85 15.47
C GLU A 76 -22.30 -1.44 14.00
N ARG A 77 -23.22 -0.54 13.62
CA ARG A 77 -23.30 -0.01 12.26
C ARG A 77 -22.08 0.82 11.90
N MET A 78 -21.47 0.50 10.76
CA MET A 78 -20.35 1.26 10.21
C MET A 78 -20.82 2.42 9.33
N LEU A 79 -20.60 3.63 9.86
CA LEU A 79 -20.86 4.88 9.17
C LEU A 79 -19.80 5.21 8.12
N SER A 80 -20.20 5.93 7.08
CA SER A 80 -19.28 6.58 6.14
C SER A 80 -18.78 7.91 6.73
N LEU A 81 -17.73 8.48 6.12
CA LEU A 81 -17.33 9.85 6.38
C LEU A 81 -18.00 10.79 5.39
N ASP A 82 -18.35 11.99 5.85
CA ASP A 82 -18.68 13.08 4.94
C ASP A 82 -17.45 13.52 4.16
N LYS A 83 -17.69 14.13 2.99
CA LYS A 83 -16.64 14.55 2.07
C LYS A 83 -16.86 16.00 1.70
N THR A 84 -15.78 16.76 1.68
CA THR A 84 -15.76 18.11 1.13
C THR A 84 -14.50 18.30 0.28
N LYS A 85 -14.63 19.10 -0.78
CA LYS A 85 -13.49 19.65 -1.53
C LYS A 85 -13.23 21.10 -1.17
N ASP A 86 -14.13 21.72 -0.41
CA ASP A 86 -14.01 23.10 0.02
C ASP A 86 -13.24 23.18 1.34
N ARG A 87 -12.17 23.96 1.31
CA ARG A 87 -11.31 24.21 2.46
C ARG A 87 -12.02 25.04 3.51
N GLN A 88 -12.90 25.96 3.11
CA GLN A 88 -13.60 26.82 4.03
C GLN A 88 -14.67 26.04 4.81
N ALA A 89 -15.48 25.23 4.13
CA ALA A 89 -16.39 24.30 4.79
C ALA A 89 -15.69 23.36 5.79
N LEU A 90 -14.47 22.88 5.47
CA LEU A 90 -13.70 22.06 6.42
C LEU A 90 -13.24 22.86 7.65
N ALA A 91 -12.78 24.10 7.45
CA ALA A 91 -12.37 24.98 8.55
C ALA A 91 -13.56 25.35 9.46
N GLU A 92 -14.71 25.64 8.86
CA GLU A 92 -15.97 25.92 9.58
C GLU A 92 -16.46 24.71 10.37
N TRP A 93 -16.40 23.51 9.77
CA TRP A 93 -16.73 22.25 10.45
C TRP A 93 -15.82 21.97 11.65
N LEU A 94 -14.51 22.23 11.51
CA LEU A 94 -13.55 22.03 12.60
C LEU A 94 -13.71 23.10 13.71
N GLY A 95 -14.05 24.33 13.33
CA GLY A 95 -14.20 25.45 14.26
C GLY A 95 -12.91 25.72 15.05
N THR A 96 -13.04 25.77 16.38
CA THR A 96 -11.91 25.98 17.31
C THR A 96 -11.26 24.69 17.80
N GLN A 97 -11.74 23.53 17.35
CA GLN A 97 -11.24 22.24 17.80
C GLN A 97 -9.87 21.91 17.19
N LYS A 98 -9.06 21.13 17.92
CA LYS A 98 -7.85 20.53 17.35
C LYS A 98 -8.24 19.30 16.53
N GLY A 99 -7.82 19.26 15.28
CA GLY A 99 -8.05 18.12 14.38
C GLY A 99 -6.79 17.32 14.11
N LEU A 100 -6.94 16.01 13.91
CA LEU A 100 -5.88 15.15 13.39
C LEU A 100 -6.09 14.97 11.88
N LEU A 101 -5.08 15.33 11.09
CA LEU A 101 -5.09 15.12 9.65
C LEU A 101 -4.40 13.80 9.32
N SER A 102 -5.07 12.94 8.57
CA SER A 102 -4.52 11.68 8.09
C SER A 102 -4.77 11.50 6.60
N TRP A 103 -3.89 10.77 5.93
CA TRP A 103 -4.15 10.31 4.58
C TRP A 103 -5.38 9.41 4.54
N LYS A 104 -6.29 9.67 3.60
CA LYS A 104 -7.38 8.75 3.30
C LYS A 104 -6.83 7.60 2.48
N LEU A 105 -6.78 6.42 3.09
CA LEU A 105 -6.36 5.20 2.40
C LEU A 105 -7.43 4.77 1.40
N ASP A 106 -6.97 4.33 0.23
CA ASP A 106 -7.86 3.88 -0.85
C ASP A 106 -7.79 2.35 -1.00
N GLY A 107 -8.59 1.67 -0.18
CA GLY A 107 -8.58 0.22 -0.11
C GLY A 107 -9.95 -0.36 0.21
N LEU A 108 -9.98 -1.37 1.07
CA LEU A 108 -11.22 -1.96 1.57
C LEU A 108 -11.26 -1.92 3.09
N THR A 109 -12.33 -1.34 3.65
CA THR A 109 -12.52 -1.32 5.10
C THR A 109 -12.73 -2.73 5.64
N ILE A 110 -11.91 -3.09 6.63
CA ILE A 110 -11.93 -4.37 7.34
C ILE A 110 -11.97 -4.14 8.85
N VAL A 111 -12.72 -4.99 9.53
CA VAL A 111 -12.79 -5.06 10.99
C VAL A 111 -12.08 -6.33 11.44
N LEU A 112 -11.06 -6.20 12.28
CA LEU A 112 -10.38 -7.31 12.95
C LEU A 112 -10.87 -7.39 14.40
N THR A 113 -11.16 -8.59 14.87
CA THR A 113 -11.50 -8.87 16.27
C THR A 113 -10.47 -9.83 16.84
N TYR A 114 -9.82 -9.40 17.90
CA TYR A 114 -8.94 -10.21 18.72
C TYR A 114 -9.63 -10.54 20.04
N GLU A 115 -9.49 -11.79 20.48
CA GLU A 115 -9.97 -12.28 21.78
C GLU A 115 -8.82 -13.02 22.44
N ASP A 116 -8.52 -12.67 23.70
CA ASP A 116 -7.40 -13.23 24.47
C ASP A 116 -6.04 -13.19 23.75
N GLY A 117 -5.88 -12.17 22.90
CA GLY A 117 -4.69 -11.94 22.10
C GLY A 117 -4.59 -12.79 20.84
N LYS A 118 -5.65 -13.46 20.40
CA LYS A 118 -5.66 -14.22 19.13
C LYS A 118 -6.61 -13.58 18.14
N LEU A 119 -6.23 -13.54 16.86
CA LEU A 119 -7.12 -13.09 15.79
C LEU A 119 -8.29 -14.08 15.66
N ALA A 120 -9.43 -13.70 16.23
CA ALA A 120 -10.64 -14.52 16.28
C ALA A 120 -11.47 -14.35 15.00
N LYS A 121 -11.59 -13.12 14.50
CA LYS A 121 -12.46 -12.83 13.35
C LYS A 121 -11.96 -11.65 12.53
N ALA A 122 -12.21 -11.69 11.22
CA ALA A 122 -12.08 -10.53 10.35
C ALA A 122 -13.27 -10.42 9.39
N LEU A 123 -13.81 -9.21 9.21
CA LEU A 123 -14.96 -8.96 8.33
C LEU A 123 -14.70 -7.79 7.38
N THR A 124 -15.25 -7.87 6.16
CA THR A 124 -15.39 -6.71 5.28
C THR A 124 -16.47 -5.75 5.78
N ARG A 125 -16.46 -4.50 5.31
CA ARG A 125 -17.55 -3.56 5.65
C ARG A 125 -18.92 -3.98 5.13
N GLY A 126 -18.98 -4.57 3.93
CA GLY A 126 -20.23 -4.84 3.21
C GLY A 126 -21.11 -3.59 3.10
N ASN A 127 -22.36 -3.68 3.55
CA ASN A 127 -23.31 -2.55 3.53
C ASN A 127 -23.22 -1.63 4.78
N GLY A 128 -22.30 -1.93 5.69
CA GLY A 128 -22.13 -1.23 6.96
C GLY A 128 -22.84 -1.90 8.14
N ASP A 129 -23.84 -2.74 7.89
CA ASP A 129 -24.53 -3.53 8.92
C ASP A 129 -24.12 -5.01 8.86
N VAL A 130 -23.86 -5.53 7.67
CA VAL A 130 -23.46 -6.91 7.39
C VAL A 130 -22.23 -6.90 6.49
N GLY A 131 -21.23 -7.68 6.87
CA GLY A 131 -19.98 -7.89 6.14
C GLY A 131 -19.78 -9.36 5.76
N GLU A 132 -18.75 -9.62 4.96
CA GLU A 132 -18.29 -10.97 4.63
C GLU A 132 -17.15 -11.36 5.57
N VAL A 133 -17.18 -12.58 6.09
CA VAL A 133 -16.12 -13.13 6.95
C VAL A 133 -14.92 -13.47 6.08
N ILE A 134 -13.80 -12.80 6.34
CA ILE A 134 -12.54 -12.94 5.59
C ILE A 134 -11.37 -13.29 6.51
N THR A 135 -11.66 -13.90 7.68
CA THR A 135 -10.66 -14.29 8.70
C THR A 135 -9.48 -15.04 8.09
N SER A 136 -9.75 -15.99 7.19
CA SER A 136 -8.70 -16.76 6.53
C SER A 136 -7.77 -15.90 5.68
N ASN A 137 -8.32 -15.00 4.86
CA ASN A 137 -7.57 -14.05 4.05
C ASN A 137 -6.81 -13.03 4.91
N ALA A 138 -7.39 -12.58 6.03
CA ALA A 138 -6.72 -11.63 6.93
C ALA A 138 -5.50 -12.23 7.63
N ARG A 139 -5.49 -13.53 7.94
CA ARG A 139 -4.34 -14.22 8.56
C ARG A 139 -3.07 -14.18 7.70
N VAL A 140 -3.23 -14.07 6.38
CA VAL A 140 -2.13 -14.08 5.42
C VAL A 140 -1.75 -12.69 4.91
N PHE A 141 -2.37 -11.63 5.45
CA PHE A 141 -1.90 -10.27 5.19
C PHE A 141 -0.50 -10.11 5.73
N ALA A 142 0.29 -9.29 5.04
CA ALA A 142 1.68 -9.08 5.40
C ALA A 142 1.78 -8.62 6.86
N ASN A 143 1.20 -7.48 7.22
CA ASN A 143 1.46 -6.86 8.52
C ASN A 143 0.38 -7.12 9.59
N VAL A 144 -0.50 -8.12 9.41
CA VAL A 144 -1.50 -8.48 10.43
C VAL A 144 -0.95 -9.59 11.31
N PRO A 145 -0.77 -9.37 12.62
CA PRO A 145 -0.35 -10.43 13.53
C PRO A 145 -1.52 -11.38 13.81
N VAL A 146 -1.27 -12.68 13.83
CA VAL A 146 -2.29 -13.66 14.26
C VAL A 146 -2.43 -13.72 15.78
N GLU A 147 -1.39 -13.28 16.50
CA GLU A 147 -1.37 -13.18 17.96
C GLU A 147 -0.78 -11.85 18.42
N ILE A 148 -1.35 -11.28 19.48
CA ILE A 148 -0.94 -10.02 20.11
C ILE A 148 -0.83 -10.18 21.64
N PRO A 149 -0.03 -9.34 22.33
CA PRO A 149 0.10 -9.40 23.78
C PRO A 149 -1.17 -9.07 24.55
N TYR A 150 -2.05 -8.22 24.00
CA TYR A 150 -3.27 -7.78 24.66
C TYR A 150 -4.25 -8.94 24.86
N LYS A 151 -4.64 -9.21 26.11
CA LYS A 151 -5.50 -10.35 26.50
C LYS A 151 -6.98 -10.04 26.67
N GLY A 152 -7.43 -8.83 26.34
CA GLY A 152 -8.86 -8.51 26.32
C GLY A 152 -9.49 -8.74 24.95
N ARG A 153 -10.78 -8.39 24.83
CA ARG A 153 -11.45 -8.27 23.53
C ARG A 153 -11.08 -6.94 22.88
N LEU A 154 -10.50 -6.99 21.69
CA LEU A 154 -10.09 -5.83 20.92
C LEU A 154 -10.72 -5.86 19.53
N VAL A 155 -11.46 -4.81 19.18
CA VAL A 155 -12.03 -4.63 17.84
C VAL A 155 -11.31 -3.47 17.15
N LEU A 156 -10.57 -3.79 16.09
CA LEU A 156 -9.85 -2.81 15.28
C LEU A 156 -10.58 -2.62 13.95
N ARG A 157 -10.95 -1.38 13.65
CA ARG A 157 -11.40 -0.97 12.32
C ARG A 157 -10.21 -0.41 11.56
N GLY A 158 -10.17 -0.60 10.25
CA GLY A 158 -9.05 -0.13 9.44
C GLY A 158 -9.28 -0.42 7.96
N GLU A 159 -8.26 -0.13 7.16
CA GLU A 159 -8.30 -0.31 5.72
C GLU A 159 -7.27 -1.35 5.30
N ALA A 160 -7.70 -2.38 4.57
CA ALA A 160 -6.80 -3.21 3.79
C ALA A 160 -6.37 -2.43 2.54
N VAL A 161 -5.08 -2.48 2.25
CA VAL A 161 -4.45 -1.76 1.14
C VAL A 161 -3.44 -2.67 0.45
N ILE A 162 -3.13 -2.33 -0.80
CA ILE A 162 -1.99 -2.90 -1.51
C ILE A 162 -0.98 -1.79 -1.79
N ARG A 163 0.32 -2.10 -1.72
CA ARG A 163 1.37 -1.12 -2.04
C ARG A 163 1.32 -0.80 -3.53
N TYR A 164 1.63 0.44 -3.89
CA TYR A 164 1.72 0.84 -5.31
C TYR A 164 2.71 -0.02 -6.09
N SER A 165 3.87 -0.32 -5.51
CA SER A 165 4.88 -1.17 -6.14
C SER A 165 4.41 -2.60 -6.38
N ASP A 166 3.62 -3.19 -5.47
CA ASP A 166 3.06 -4.53 -5.64
C ASP A 166 1.92 -4.50 -6.68
N PHE A 167 1.06 -3.46 -6.66
CA PHE A 167 0.02 -3.24 -7.67
C PHE A 167 0.61 -3.10 -9.09
N GLU A 168 1.65 -2.28 -9.26
CA GLU A 168 2.32 -2.06 -10.54
C GLU A 168 2.95 -3.36 -11.07
N LYS A 169 3.63 -4.12 -10.21
CA LYS A 169 4.20 -5.43 -10.57
C LYS A 169 3.12 -6.41 -11.03
N ILE A 170 2.02 -6.50 -10.28
CA ILE A 170 0.90 -7.38 -10.61
C ILE A 170 0.28 -6.98 -11.95
N ASN A 171 0.04 -5.70 -12.17
CA ASN A 171 -0.53 -5.21 -13.44
C ASN A 171 0.44 -5.38 -14.62
N ALA A 172 1.75 -5.31 -14.39
CA ALA A 172 2.76 -5.53 -15.42
C ALA A 172 2.82 -7.00 -15.87
N ALA A 173 2.52 -7.95 -14.97
CA ALA A 173 2.47 -9.38 -15.29
C ALA A 173 1.23 -9.78 -16.11
N ILE A 174 0.20 -8.94 -16.16
CA ILE A 174 -1.01 -9.17 -16.95
C ILE A 174 -0.77 -8.67 -18.37
N GLY A 175 -0.71 -9.59 -19.34
CA GLY A 175 -0.45 -9.27 -20.74
C GLY A 175 -1.59 -8.51 -21.42
N ASP A 176 -2.84 -8.88 -21.11
CA ASP A 176 -4.03 -8.24 -21.65
C ASP A 176 -4.33 -6.90 -20.94
N ALA A 177 -4.43 -5.83 -21.72
CA ALA A 177 -4.72 -4.49 -21.20
C ALA A 177 -6.10 -4.41 -20.54
N ASP A 178 -7.10 -5.16 -21.04
CA ASP A 178 -8.46 -5.11 -20.53
C ASP A 178 -8.63 -5.90 -19.22
N ALA A 179 -7.76 -6.88 -18.98
CA ALA A 179 -7.69 -7.64 -17.74
C ALA A 179 -6.94 -6.91 -16.61
N LYS A 180 -6.27 -5.78 -16.88
CA LYS A 180 -5.52 -5.04 -15.87
C LYS A 180 -6.43 -4.38 -14.85
N TYR A 181 -5.98 -4.35 -13.60
CA TYR A 181 -6.72 -3.69 -12.54
C TYR A 181 -6.64 -2.17 -12.70
N LYS A 182 -7.81 -1.52 -12.78
CA LYS A 182 -7.93 -0.07 -12.99
C LYS A 182 -7.29 0.78 -11.88
N ASN A 183 -7.32 0.29 -10.64
CA ASN A 183 -6.75 0.98 -9.49
C ASN A 183 -6.40 0.00 -8.36
N PRO A 184 -5.52 0.40 -7.41
CA PRO A 184 -5.13 -0.43 -6.26
C PRO A 184 -6.31 -0.88 -5.40
N ARG A 185 -7.34 -0.04 -5.26
CA ARG A 185 -8.55 -0.33 -4.48
C ARG A 185 -9.28 -1.57 -5.00
N ASN A 186 -9.47 -1.66 -6.32
CA ASN A 186 -10.16 -2.76 -6.97
C ASN A 186 -9.38 -4.07 -6.81
N LEU A 187 -8.07 -4.03 -7.04
CA LEU A 187 -7.19 -5.18 -6.81
C LEU A 187 -7.24 -5.63 -5.36
N CYS A 188 -7.09 -4.71 -4.41
CA CYS A 188 -7.16 -5.01 -2.99
C CYS A 188 -8.51 -5.63 -2.63
N SER A 189 -9.63 -5.01 -3.05
CA SER A 189 -10.97 -5.49 -2.73
C SER A 189 -11.27 -6.88 -3.29
N GLY A 190 -10.80 -7.19 -4.50
CA GLY A 190 -10.89 -8.55 -5.05
C GLY A 190 -9.98 -9.54 -4.31
N SER A 191 -8.79 -9.11 -3.92
CA SER A 191 -7.81 -9.94 -3.22
C SER A 191 -8.22 -10.29 -1.78
N VAL A 192 -8.91 -9.38 -1.08
CA VAL A 192 -9.45 -9.65 0.27
C VAL A 192 -10.56 -10.71 0.25
N ARG A 193 -11.24 -10.84 -0.89
CA ARG A 193 -12.42 -11.70 -1.05
C ARG A 193 -12.13 -12.97 -1.86
N GLN A 194 -10.86 -13.39 -1.92
CA GLN A 194 -10.52 -14.65 -2.55
C GLN A 194 -11.05 -15.81 -1.73
N LEU A 195 -11.49 -16.85 -2.43
CA LEU A 195 -11.90 -18.10 -1.79
C LEU A 195 -10.68 -18.93 -1.36
N ASN A 196 -9.59 -18.86 -2.13
CA ASN A 196 -8.30 -19.43 -1.79
C ASN A 196 -7.37 -18.33 -1.27
N ASN A 197 -7.06 -18.36 0.03
CA ASN A 197 -6.24 -17.33 0.67
C ASN A 197 -4.75 -17.35 0.24
N ARG A 198 -4.27 -18.41 -0.44
CA ARG A 198 -2.94 -18.43 -1.09
C ARG A 198 -2.81 -17.27 -2.07
N ILE A 199 -3.87 -17.05 -2.87
CA ILE A 199 -3.94 -15.93 -3.81
C ILE A 199 -3.81 -14.61 -3.04
N THR A 200 -4.52 -14.44 -1.93
CA THR A 200 -4.41 -13.23 -1.10
C THR A 200 -2.99 -13.01 -0.58
N ALA A 201 -2.31 -14.08 -0.17
CA ALA A 201 -0.94 -14.03 0.34
C ALA A 201 0.05 -13.53 -0.71
N GLU A 202 -0.07 -14.02 -1.95
CA GLU A 202 0.75 -13.59 -3.09
C GLU A 202 0.56 -12.11 -3.43
N ARG A 203 -0.64 -11.56 -3.16
CA ARG A 203 -0.95 -10.14 -3.37
C ARG A 203 -0.36 -9.23 -2.29
N ARG A 204 0.22 -9.79 -1.22
CA ARG A 204 0.95 -9.09 -0.14
C ARG A 204 0.16 -7.93 0.47
N LEU A 205 -1.15 -8.14 0.66
CA LEU A 205 -2.01 -7.12 1.23
C LEU A 205 -1.51 -6.67 2.60
N CYS A 206 -1.67 -5.39 2.88
CA CYS A 206 -1.37 -4.79 4.18
C CYS A 206 -2.67 -4.27 4.80
N TYR A 207 -2.69 -4.14 6.12
CA TYR A 207 -3.77 -3.55 6.89
C TYR A 207 -3.25 -2.35 7.64
N VAL A 208 -3.98 -1.24 7.61
CA VAL A 208 -3.72 -0.09 8.46
C VAL A 208 -4.89 0.05 9.42
N GLY A 209 -4.64 -0.27 10.69
CA GLY A 209 -5.60 -0.09 11.77
C GLY A 209 -5.84 1.40 12.02
N MET A 210 -7.06 1.85 11.79
CA MET A 210 -7.53 3.20 12.06
C MET A 210 -8.93 3.08 12.65
N THR A 211 -9.01 2.98 13.98
CA THR A 211 -10.31 2.95 14.64
C THR A 211 -10.87 4.36 14.76
N ARG A 212 -12.19 4.45 14.91
CA ARG A 212 -12.86 5.69 15.34
C ARG A 212 -13.40 5.39 16.71
N ALA A 213 -13.20 6.30 17.64
CA ALA A 213 -13.71 6.18 18.98
C ALA A 213 -14.32 7.50 19.42
N LYS A 214 -15.41 7.40 20.18
CA LYS A 214 -16.06 8.55 20.80
C LYS A 214 -15.28 9.04 22.02
N GLU A 215 -14.65 8.11 22.74
CA GLU A 215 -13.96 8.37 24.00
C GLU A 215 -12.46 8.07 23.89
N THR A 216 -12.07 6.85 23.48
CA THR A 216 -10.66 6.42 23.47
C THR A 216 -10.24 5.84 22.12
N LEU A 217 -9.36 6.54 21.42
CA LEU A 217 -8.79 6.09 20.15
C LEU A 217 -7.57 5.18 20.40
N ILE A 218 -7.70 3.88 20.12
CA ILE A 218 -6.58 2.95 20.19
C ILE A 218 -5.87 2.90 18.84
N LEU A 219 -4.58 3.22 18.85
CA LEU A 219 -3.71 3.08 17.69
C LEU A 219 -2.66 2.01 17.98
N THR A 220 -2.42 1.13 17.01
CA THR A 220 -1.48 0.02 17.16
C THR A 220 -0.32 0.19 16.21
N SER A 221 0.90 -0.03 16.72
CA SER A 221 2.10 -0.17 15.92
C SER A 221 2.76 -1.50 16.23
N ALA A 222 3.15 -2.26 15.19
CA ALA A 222 4.06 -3.36 15.40
C ALA A 222 5.47 -2.79 15.63
N ALA A 223 6.16 -3.23 16.69
CA ALA A 223 7.55 -2.87 16.97
C ALA A 223 8.54 -3.85 16.31
N MET A 224 8.10 -5.09 16.09
CA MET A 224 8.85 -6.14 15.42
C MET A 224 7.89 -7.05 14.68
N ARG A 225 8.40 -7.71 13.64
CA ARG A 225 7.69 -8.74 12.88
C ARG A 225 8.65 -9.86 12.58
N THR A 226 8.20 -11.10 12.78
CA THR A 226 8.96 -12.29 12.38
C THR A 226 8.29 -12.92 11.15
N LEU A 227 9.05 -13.08 10.07
CA LEU A 227 8.62 -13.77 8.86
C LEU A 227 9.64 -14.81 8.47
N TYR A 228 9.19 -16.04 8.23
CA TYR A 228 10.05 -17.13 7.76
C TYR A 228 11.33 -17.29 8.61
N GLY A 229 11.19 -17.18 9.94
CA GLY A 229 12.31 -17.25 10.88
C GLY A 229 13.19 -16.00 10.98
N ARG A 230 12.95 -14.97 10.17
CA ARG A 230 13.65 -13.68 10.23
C ARG A 230 12.84 -12.66 11.03
N THR A 231 13.43 -12.11 12.08
CA THR A 231 12.84 -11.02 12.86
C THR A 231 13.35 -9.68 12.35
N ASP A 232 12.44 -8.87 11.82
CA ASP A 232 12.69 -7.48 11.44
C ASP A 232 12.06 -6.54 12.47
N TYR A 233 12.83 -5.55 12.93
CA TYR A 233 12.30 -4.46 13.75
C TYR A 233 11.56 -3.48 12.84
N THR A 234 10.26 -3.33 13.05
CA THR A 234 9.41 -2.45 12.26
C THR A 234 9.46 -1.04 12.84
N ARG A 235 9.65 -0.04 11.97
CA ARG A 235 9.58 1.37 12.40
C ARG A 235 8.13 1.75 12.66
N GLU A 236 7.93 2.63 13.65
CA GLU A 236 6.66 3.32 13.87
C GLU A 236 6.16 3.94 12.55
N SER A 237 4.85 3.78 12.27
CA SER A 237 4.25 4.31 11.04
C SER A 237 4.43 5.84 10.95
N GLN A 238 4.52 6.36 9.73
CA GLN A 238 4.66 7.80 9.50
C GLN A 238 3.54 8.60 10.18
N PHE A 239 2.32 8.08 10.14
CA PHE A 239 1.16 8.68 10.80
C PHE A 239 1.40 8.88 12.30
N LEU A 240 1.81 7.83 13.02
CA LEU A 240 2.05 7.94 14.46
C LEU A 240 3.21 8.88 14.79
N ARG A 241 4.25 8.93 13.94
CA ARG A 241 5.37 9.87 14.08
C ARG A 241 4.96 11.34 13.92
N GLU A 242 3.94 11.60 13.12
CA GLU A 242 3.45 12.96 12.81
C GLU A 242 2.36 13.44 13.77
N VAL A 243 1.68 12.52 14.46
CA VAL A 243 0.75 12.89 15.54
C VAL A 243 1.53 13.60 16.63
N ASP A 244 1.00 14.73 17.11
CA ASP A 244 1.55 15.44 18.26
C ASP A 244 1.63 14.49 19.45
N LYS A 245 2.85 14.20 19.91
CA LYS A 245 3.10 13.20 20.96
C LYS A 245 2.44 13.56 22.29
N ARG A 246 2.10 14.83 22.50
CA ARG A 246 1.33 15.29 23.67
C ARG A 246 -0.13 14.81 23.66
N LEU A 247 -0.61 14.30 22.52
CA LEU A 247 -1.95 13.73 22.35
C LEU A 247 -1.95 12.20 22.45
N LEU A 248 -0.78 11.58 22.68
CA LEU A 248 -0.62 10.14 22.76
C LEU A 248 -0.16 9.75 24.17
N GLU A 249 -0.63 8.59 24.63
CA GLU A 249 -0.19 7.97 25.88
C GLU A 249 0.12 6.48 25.61
N GLY A 250 1.07 5.91 26.37
CA GLY A 250 1.40 4.48 26.35
C GLY A 250 2.74 4.10 25.70
N ASP A 251 3.07 2.81 25.78
CA ASP A 251 4.39 2.23 25.46
C ASP A 251 4.77 2.27 23.96
N ALA A 252 3.82 2.61 23.09
CA ALA A 252 4.01 2.65 21.64
C ALA A 252 4.59 3.99 21.14
N ILE A 253 4.82 4.97 22.02
CA ILE A 253 5.45 6.24 21.65
C ILE A 253 6.94 5.99 21.45
N PHE A 254 7.38 5.92 20.19
CA PHE A 254 8.79 5.74 19.88
C PHE A 254 9.61 6.94 20.34
N GLU A 255 10.45 6.73 21.36
CA GLU A 255 11.52 7.66 21.70
C GLU A 255 12.78 7.30 20.92
N ARG A 256 13.32 8.28 20.20
CA ARG A 256 14.58 8.10 19.46
C ARG A 256 15.72 7.89 20.47
N ARG A 257 16.12 6.64 20.68
CA ARG A 257 17.32 6.35 21.47
C ARG A 257 18.55 7.05 20.84
N PRO A 258 19.42 7.69 21.63
CA PRO A 258 20.68 8.23 21.14
C PRO A 258 21.48 7.14 20.41
N ARG A 259 22.19 7.51 19.34
CA ARG A 259 23.08 6.57 18.64
C ARG A 259 24.20 6.17 19.60
N ASP A 260 24.12 4.97 20.14
CA ASP A 260 25.28 4.36 20.77
C ASP A 260 26.24 3.93 19.66
N THR A 261 27.50 4.34 19.77
CA THR A 261 28.57 4.17 18.77
C THR A 261 29.12 2.73 18.71
N GLY A 262 28.33 1.74 19.10
CA GLY A 262 28.67 0.32 19.09
C GLY A 262 28.17 -0.39 17.83
N LEU A 263 28.95 -1.35 17.32
CA LEU A 263 28.75 -2.05 16.05
C LEU A 263 27.30 -2.51 15.79
N GLY A 264 26.84 -2.27 14.55
CA GLY A 264 26.04 -3.26 13.83
C GLY A 264 24.52 -3.31 14.06
N VAL A 265 23.87 -2.23 14.52
CA VAL A 265 22.39 -2.21 14.54
C VAL A 265 21.88 -1.82 13.16
N SER A 266 21.33 -2.82 12.44
CA SER A 266 20.61 -2.64 11.17
C SER A 266 19.63 -1.46 11.28
N THR A 267 19.90 -0.38 10.55
CA THR A 267 19.02 0.78 10.49
C THR A 267 17.82 0.49 9.60
N GLY A 268 16.89 -0.34 10.07
CA GLY A 268 15.52 -0.46 9.54
C GLY A 268 15.40 -0.95 8.08
N SER A 269 14.69 -2.06 7.93
CA SER A 269 14.06 -2.60 6.71
C SER A 269 14.25 -1.88 5.36
N ILE A 270 14.56 -2.69 4.34
CA ILE A 270 14.50 -2.44 2.88
C ILE A 270 13.07 -2.07 2.38
N ASP A 271 12.10 -1.83 3.26
CA ASP A 271 10.68 -1.73 2.93
C ASP A 271 10.22 -0.39 2.35
N GLY A 272 11.15 0.52 2.04
CA GLY A 272 10.88 1.77 1.31
C GLY A 272 10.35 2.92 2.17
N TYR A 273 10.09 2.71 3.46
CA TYR A 273 9.75 3.80 4.41
C TYR A 273 10.99 4.47 5.02
N ALA A 274 12.18 3.99 4.66
CA ALA A 274 13.47 4.42 5.17
C ALA A 274 14.13 5.53 4.33
N ALA A 275 13.37 6.54 3.88
CA ALA A 275 14.01 7.80 3.50
C ALA A 275 14.61 8.45 4.77
N LYS A 276 15.86 8.91 4.68
CA LYS A 276 16.61 9.55 5.78
C LYS A 276 15.89 10.80 6.31
N GLU A 277 15.13 11.45 5.44
CA GLU A 277 14.25 12.57 5.73
C GLU A 277 12.80 12.13 5.59
N SER A 278 11.98 12.47 6.58
CA SER A 278 10.54 12.23 6.49
C SER A 278 9.97 13.32 5.57
N PRO A 279 9.40 12.99 4.40
CA PRO A 279 8.74 13.99 3.59
C PRO A 279 7.58 14.56 4.40
N LYS A 280 7.57 15.88 4.62
CA LYS A 280 6.48 16.53 5.35
C LYS A 280 5.16 16.24 4.62
N PRO A 281 4.07 15.86 5.34
CA PRO A 281 2.78 15.55 4.73
C PRO A 281 2.21 16.78 3.99
N TYR A 282 2.62 17.98 4.41
CA TYR A 282 2.47 19.22 3.68
C TYR A 282 3.79 20.01 3.72
N ASP A 283 4.44 20.14 2.57
CA ASP A 283 5.53 21.08 2.36
C ASP A 283 4.96 22.27 1.58
N ALA A 284 4.59 23.32 2.32
CA ALA A 284 4.05 24.56 1.76
C ALA A 284 4.94 25.12 0.65
N LEU A 285 6.27 24.99 0.78
CA LEU A 285 7.23 25.52 -0.17
C LEU A 285 7.28 24.67 -1.44
N ARG A 286 7.23 23.33 -1.30
CA ARG A 286 7.18 22.40 -2.43
C ARG A 286 5.85 22.51 -3.18
N TYR A 287 4.74 22.66 -2.46
CA TYR A 287 3.42 22.88 -3.06
C TYR A 287 3.36 24.23 -3.77
N ALA A 288 3.86 25.30 -3.14
CA ALA A 288 3.98 26.61 -3.78
C ALA A 288 4.84 26.53 -5.05
N LYS A 289 6.02 25.90 -5.00
CA LYS A 289 6.88 25.69 -6.19
C LYS A 289 6.19 24.90 -7.30
N ALA A 290 5.43 23.86 -6.96
CA ALA A 290 4.69 23.06 -7.93
C ALA A 290 3.54 23.85 -8.56
N ALA A 291 2.78 24.61 -7.75
CA ALA A 291 1.72 25.49 -8.23
C ALA A 291 2.28 26.64 -9.09
N THR A 292 3.42 27.23 -8.71
CA THR A 292 4.11 28.23 -9.54
C THR A 292 4.59 27.63 -10.85
N ARG A 293 5.18 26.42 -10.86
CA ARG A 293 5.56 25.73 -12.11
C ARG A 293 4.35 25.43 -12.99
N ALA A 294 3.24 24.98 -12.41
CA ALA A 294 2.01 24.71 -13.15
C ALA A 294 1.40 25.99 -13.74
N ASN A 295 1.44 27.11 -13.01
CA ASN A 295 0.99 28.42 -13.50
C ASN A 295 1.92 28.98 -14.58
N VAL A 296 3.24 28.75 -14.48
CA VAL A 296 4.21 29.12 -15.52
C VAL A 296 3.99 28.28 -16.78
N SER A 297 3.72 26.98 -16.66
CA SER A 297 3.40 26.13 -17.82
C SER A 297 2.03 26.42 -18.43
N ALA A 298 1.05 26.86 -17.63
CA ALA A 298 -0.27 27.27 -18.11
C ALA A 298 -0.27 28.66 -18.76
N ALA A 299 0.63 29.56 -18.33
CA ALA A 299 0.86 30.85 -18.96
C ALA A 299 1.75 30.76 -20.22
N ALA A 300 2.44 29.63 -20.42
CA ALA A 300 3.23 29.34 -21.62
C ALA A 300 2.40 28.70 -22.75
N GLY A 301 1.08 28.94 -22.75
CA GLY A 301 0.18 28.55 -23.83
C GLY A 301 0.12 29.63 -24.90
N GLY A 302 0.83 29.39 -26.00
CA GLY A 302 0.42 29.86 -27.33
C GLY A 302 1.08 31.13 -27.84
N GLU A 303 2.27 30.99 -28.42
CA GLU A 303 2.68 31.74 -29.62
C GLU A 303 3.91 31.03 -30.21
N ASP A 304 3.81 30.58 -31.47
CA ASP A 304 4.96 30.07 -32.22
C ASP A 304 5.84 31.27 -32.60
N PHE A 305 7.01 31.35 -31.97
CA PHE A 305 7.99 32.40 -32.23
C PHE A 305 8.89 32.02 -33.41
N ALA A 306 9.06 32.94 -34.36
CA ALA A 306 9.95 32.80 -35.50
C ALA A 306 11.19 33.71 -35.39
N ILE A 307 12.28 33.35 -36.09
CA ILE A 307 13.43 34.26 -36.26
C ILE A 307 12.93 35.56 -36.93
N GLY A 308 13.32 36.71 -36.38
CA GLY A 308 12.88 38.02 -36.82
C GLY A 308 11.70 38.60 -36.04
N ASP A 309 11.06 37.83 -35.16
CA ASP A 309 9.98 38.34 -34.31
C ASP A 309 10.52 39.30 -33.23
N ARG A 310 9.79 40.40 -33.03
CA ARG A 310 9.95 41.28 -31.86
C ARG A 310 9.24 40.66 -30.66
N VAL A 311 9.93 40.60 -29.54
CA VAL A 311 9.42 40.02 -28.30
C VAL A 311 9.71 40.90 -27.09
N ARG A 312 8.83 40.85 -26.09
CA ARG A 312 9.02 41.49 -24.79
C ARG A 312 9.24 40.46 -23.69
N HIS A 313 10.26 40.66 -22.86
CA HIS A 313 10.53 39.87 -21.67
C HIS A 313 10.40 40.73 -20.41
N ALA A 314 9.72 40.23 -19.38
CA ALA A 314 9.43 40.99 -18.15
C ALA A 314 10.69 41.54 -17.44
N LYS A 315 11.84 40.86 -17.58
CA LYS A 315 13.12 41.28 -16.96
C LYS A 315 14.08 41.98 -17.93
N PHE A 316 14.02 41.67 -19.22
CA PHE A 316 15.07 42.05 -20.19
C PHE A 316 14.60 43.12 -21.19
N GLY A 317 13.33 43.51 -21.13
CA GLY A 317 12.77 44.50 -22.04
C GLY A 317 12.42 43.91 -23.40
N GLU A 318 12.46 44.75 -24.42
CA GLU A 318 12.19 44.36 -25.81
C GLU A 318 13.44 43.80 -26.47
N GLY A 319 13.24 42.87 -27.39
CA GLY A 319 14.32 42.24 -28.14
C GLY A 319 13.85 41.60 -29.43
N LEU A 320 14.82 41.16 -30.23
CA LEU A 320 14.61 40.51 -31.52
C LEU A 320 15.13 39.08 -31.47
N ILE A 321 14.36 38.12 -31.98
CA ILE A 321 14.82 36.74 -32.12
C ILE A 321 15.78 36.66 -33.31
N ILE A 322 17.03 36.24 -33.06
CA ILE A 322 18.08 36.19 -34.07
C ILE A 322 18.45 34.78 -34.51
N ASP A 323 18.13 33.77 -33.70
CA ASP A 323 18.44 32.36 -34.00
C ASP A 323 17.50 31.43 -33.22
N GLN A 324 17.24 30.23 -33.75
CA GLN A 324 16.43 29.21 -33.09
C GLN A 324 16.82 27.78 -33.47
N ASP A 325 16.75 26.87 -32.50
CA ASP A 325 16.80 25.42 -32.69
C ASP A 325 15.52 24.76 -32.12
N ASP A 326 15.42 23.43 -32.16
CA ASP A 326 14.21 22.71 -31.72
C ASP A 326 13.85 22.93 -30.25
N LYS A 327 14.81 23.33 -29.41
CA LYS A 327 14.63 23.42 -27.95
C LYS A 327 14.84 24.82 -27.40
N THR A 328 15.51 25.69 -28.15
CA THR A 328 15.95 27.01 -27.68
C THR A 328 15.85 28.08 -28.76
N MET A 329 15.81 29.32 -28.33
CA MET A 329 15.89 30.50 -29.17
C MET A 329 16.91 31.49 -28.58
N THR A 330 17.52 32.27 -29.44
CA THR A 330 18.44 33.34 -29.06
C THR A 330 17.78 34.68 -29.35
N VAL A 331 17.67 35.52 -28.33
CA VAL A 331 17.07 36.86 -28.42
C VAL A 331 18.14 37.88 -28.09
N ILE A 332 18.27 38.92 -28.92
CA ILE A 332 19.06 40.10 -28.60
C ILE A 332 18.13 41.16 -28.01
N PHE A 333 18.34 41.48 -26.73
CA PHE A 333 17.55 42.48 -26.02
C PHE A 333 18.24 43.83 -26.05
N ASP A 334 17.47 44.90 -26.25
CA ASP A 334 17.99 46.26 -26.40
C ASP A 334 18.78 46.70 -25.15
N ALA A 335 18.34 46.30 -23.95
CA ALA A 335 18.96 46.68 -22.68
C ALA A 335 19.87 45.59 -22.07
N ALA A 336 19.76 44.34 -22.50
CA ALA A 336 20.38 43.18 -21.83
C ALA A 336 21.28 42.32 -22.73
N GLY A 337 21.42 42.71 -24.00
CA GLY A 337 22.22 42.00 -24.99
C GLY A 337 21.69 40.61 -25.33
N GLN A 338 22.55 39.75 -25.86
CA GLN A 338 22.17 38.43 -26.35
C GLN A 338 21.91 37.44 -25.21
N LYS A 339 20.76 36.74 -25.25
CA LYS A 339 20.38 35.67 -24.31
C LYS A 339 19.82 34.46 -25.05
N LYS A 340 20.28 33.26 -24.68
CA LYS A 340 19.74 31.98 -25.14
C LYS A 340 18.70 31.48 -24.14
N MET A 341 17.51 31.11 -24.62
CA MET A 341 16.33 30.78 -23.81
C MET A 341 15.63 29.52 -24.33
N ALA A 342 15.00 28.74 -23.45
CA ALA A 342 14.28 27.52 -23.84
C ALA A 342 12.87 27.83 -24.39
N LYS A 343 12.52 27.20 -25.51
CA LYS A 343 11.18 27.28 -26.11
C LYS A 343 10.13 26.71 -25.14
N GLY A 344 8.98 27.38 -25.00
CA GLY A 344 7.86 26.96 -24.14
C GLY A 344 8.05 27.18 -22.63
N ILE A 345 9.21 27.69 -22.19
CA ILE A 345 9.46 28.03 -20.77
C ILE A 345 9.79 29.52 -20.62
N ALA A 346 10.35 30.14 -21.66
CA ALA A 346 10.67 31.56 -21.66
C ALA A 346 9.37 32.41 -21.60
N PRO A 347 9.22 33.31 -20.61
CA PRO A 347 8.04 34.17 -20.49
C PRO A 347 8.15 35.35 -21.48
N LEU A 348 8.05 35.05 -22.77
CA LEU A 348 8.09 36.01 -23.87
C LEU A 348 6.67 36.30 -24.36
N LYS A 349 6.45 37.52 -24.84
CA LYS A 349 5.23 37.94 -25.55
C LYS A 349 5.63 38.58 -26.87
N LYS A 350 4.99 38.22 -27.98
CA LYS A 350 5.21 38.89 -29.27
C LYS A 350 4.69 40.33 -29.20
N ILE A 351 5.38 41.25 -29.88
CA ILE A 351 5.02 42.69 -29.96
C ILE A 351 4.57 43.02 -31.37
#